data_AF-A0A5U1RDM7-F1
#
_entry.id   AF-A0A5U1RDM7-F1
#
_cell.length_a   1.000
_cell.length_b   1.000
_cell.length_c   1.000
_cell.angle_alpha   90.00
_cell.angle_beta   90.00
_cell.angle_gamma   90.00
#
_symmetry.space_group_name_H-M   'P 1'
#
loop_
_entity.id
_entity.type
_entity.pdbx_description
1 polymer ?
#
loop_
_entity_poly.entity_id
_entity_poly.type
_entity_poly.pdbx_seq_one_letter_code
_entity_poly.pdbx_strand_id
1 'polypeptide(L)' 'MADAKTTTPTCVIDLEILEEAITRAEFAHSLAGLITESANFKNLSEHQQNALMALTTFTYDVKNAISGLMNPDE' A
#
# COMPACT_ATOMS: atom_id res chain seq x y z
N MET A 1 -41.91 -3.48 19.56
CA MET A 1 -40.66 -2.75 19.30
C MET A 1 -39.52 -3.76 19.41
N ALA A 2 -39.01 -4.26 18.30
CA ALA A 2 -37.82 -5.12 18.32
C ALA A 2 -36.60 -4.20 18.22
N ASP A 3 -35.79 -4.20 19.27
CA ASP A 3 -34.54 -3.47 19.35
C ASP A 3 -33.58 -4.06 18.31
N ALA A 4 -33.32 -3.31 17.23
CA ALA A 4 -32.40 -3.71 16.19
C ALA A 4 -30.99 -3.59 16.75
N LYS A 5 -30.49 -4.66 17.38
CA LYS A 5 -29.07 -4.80 17.70
C LYS A 5 -28.28 -4.64 16.40
N THR A 6 -27.70 -3.46 16.21
CA THR A 6 -26.76 -3.17 15.14
C THR A 6 -25.49 -3.96 15.46
N THR A 7 -25.39 -5.19 14.96
CA THR A 7 -24.14 -5.95 15.00
C THR A 7 -23.21 -5.28 14.00
N THR A 8 -22.37 -4.35 14.46
CA THR A 8 -21.27 -3.83 13.64
C THR A 8 -20.35 -5.01 13.37
N PRO A 9 -20.14 -5.43 12.11
CA PRO A 9 -19.23 -6.52 11.84
C PRO A 9 -17.82 -6.08 12.22
N THR A 10 -17.29 -6.65 13.30
CA THR A 10 -15.88 -6.52 13.66
C THR A 10 -15.10 -7.35 12.66
N CYS A 11 -14.59 -6.71 11.61
CA CYS A 11 -13.62 -7.34 10.71
C CYS A 11 -12.32 -7.47 11.50
N VAL A 12 -12.04 -8.67 12.01
CA VAL A 12 -10.73 -9.00 12.58
C VAL A 12 -9.84 -9.36 11.39
N ILE A 13 -8.96 -8.44 11.00
CA ILE A 13 -7.94 -8.72 10.00
C ILE A 13 -6.76 -9.34 10.73
N ASP A 14 -6.29 -10.48 10.23
CA ASP A 14 -5.12 -11.16 10.79
C ASP A 14 -3.86 -10.29 10.64
N LEU A 15 -3.09 -10.18 11.71
CA LEU A 15 -1.86 -9.40 11.72
C LEU A 15 -0.85 -9.93 10.69
N GLU A 16 -0.76 -11.25 10.52
CA GLU A 16 0.15 -11.87 9.54
C GLU A 16 -0.20 -11.43 8.10
N ILE A 17 -1.49 -11.24 7.81
CA ILE A 17 -1.96 -10.76 6.51
C ILE A 17 -1.56 -9.29 6.30
N LEU A 18 -1.63 -8.46 7.34
CA LEU A 18 -1.23 -7.05 7.27
C LEU A 18 0.29 -6.92 7.10
N GLU A 19 1.08 -7.72 7.83
CA GLU A 19 2.54 -7.77 7.70
C GLU A 19 2.98 -8.23 6.30
N GLU A 20 2.33 -9.26 5.76
CA GLU A 20 2.58 -9.71 4.40
C GLU A 20 2.23 -8.63 3.36
N ALA A 21 1.11 -7.92 3.55
CA ALA A 21 0.69 -6.84 2.67
C ALA A 21 1.67 -5.65 2.69
N ILE A 22 2.18 -5.25 3.87
CA ILE A 22 3.25 -4.25 3.99
C ILE A 22 4.50 -4.72 3.25
N THR A 23 4.95 -5.95 3.50
CA THR A 23 6.16 -6.51 2.88
C THR A 23 6.07 -6.47 1.35
N ARG A 24 4.91 -6.83 0.79
CA ARG A 24 4.66 -6.77 -0.66
C ARG A 24 4.63 -5.34 -1.19
N ALA A 25 4.06 -4.39 -0.45
CA ALA A 25 4.04 -2.98 -0.82
C ALA A 25 5.46 -2.38 -0.81
N GLU A 26 6.27 -2.69 0.20
CA GLU A 26 7.67 -2.26 0.31
C GLU A 26 8.54 -2.85 -0.79
N PHE A 27 8.33 -4.13 -1.13
CA PHE A 27 8.99 -4.75 -2.27
C PHE A 27 8.68 -4.03 -3.59
N ALA A 28 7.39 -3.77 -3.86
CA ALA A 28 6.98 -3.05 -5.07
C ALA A 28 7.53 -1.61 -5.10
N HIS A 29 7.53 -0.92 -3.96
CA HIS A 29 8.11 0.41 -3.81
C HIS A 29 9.60 0.43 -4.14
N SER A 30 10.35 -0.52 -3.56
CA SER A 30 11.79 -0.66 -3.77
C SER A 30 12.12 -0.98 -5.23
N LEU A 31 11.35 -1.87 -5.86
CA LEU A 31 11.51 -2.20 -7.28
C LEU A 31 11.22 -0.99 -8.17
N ALA A 32 10.16 -0.23 -7.90
CA ALA A 32 9.86 0.99 -8.62
C ALA A 32 11.00 2.02 -8.47
N GLY A 33 11.53 2.20 -7.26
CA GLY A 33 12.71 3.04 -6.99
C GLY A 33 13.95 2.63 -7.78
N LEU A 34 14.27 1.34 -7.82
CA LEU A 34 15.39 0.82 -8.61
C LEU A 34 15.22 1.10 -10.11
N ILE A 35 14.00 1.00 -10.62
CA ILE A 35 13.72 1.30 -12.02
C ILE A 35 13.86 2.80 -12.30
N THR A 36 13.37 3.67 -11.41
CA THR A 36 13.46 5.14 -11.58
C THR A 36 14.89 5.66 -11.48
N GLU A 37 15.73 5.04 -10.65
CA GLU A 37 17.17 5.34 -10.55
C GLU A 37 18.00 4.78 -11.71
N SER A 38 17.44 3.84 -12.50
CA SER A 38 18.17 3.23 -13.60
C SER A 38 18.48 4.23 -14.71
N ALA A 39 19.65 4.10 -15.33
CA ALA A 39 20.06 4.95 -16.45
C ALA A 39 19.08 4.92 -17.64
N ASN A 40 18.29 3.84 -17.76
CA ASN A 40 17.31 3.65 -18.82
C ASN A 40 15.95 4.30 -18.53
N PHE A 41 15.70 4.79 -17.32
CA PHE A 41 14.41 5.40 -16.97
C PHE A 41 14.04 6.56 -17.90
N LYS A 42 15.02 7.40 -18.24
CA LYS A 42 14.85 8.54 -19.15
C LYS A 42 14.52 8.13 -20.59
N ASN A 43 14.76 6.87 -20.96
CA ASN A 43 14.45 6.33 -22.28
C ASN A 43 13.03 5.75 -22.36
N LEU A 44 12.33 5.64 -21.23
CA LEU A 44 10.92 5.22 -21.20
C LEU A 44 10.03 6.34 -21.74
N SER A 45 8.85 5.97 -22.24
CA SER A 45 7.84 6.96 -22.63
C SER A 45 7.34 7.74 -21.42
N GLU A 46 6.84 8.98 -21.62
CA GLU A 46 6.31 9.80 -20.52
C GLU A 46 5.22 9.07 -19.71
N HIS A 47 4.34 8.32 -20.36
CA HIS A 47 3.30 7.57 -19.66
C HIS A 47 3.87 6.43 -18.79
N GLN A 48 4.97 5.78 -19.22
CA GLN A 48 5.66 4.77 -18.43
C GLN A 48 6.38 5.39 -17.23
N GLN A 49 7.04 6.53 -17.43
CA GLN A 49 7.68 7.28 -16.34
C GLN A 49 6.63 7.72 -15.31
N ASN A 50 5.52 8.29 -15.75
CA ASN A 50 4.41 8.70 -14.89
C ASN A 50 3.78 7.51 -14.16
N ALA A 51 3.61 6.36 -14.82
CA ALA A 51 3.10 5.16 -14.18
C ALA A 51 4.03 4.65 -13.07
N LEU A 52 5.35 4.69 -13.28
CA LEU A 52 6.33 4.30 -12.27
C LEU A 52 6.32 5.27 -11.07
N MET A 53 6.25 6.59 -11.33
CA MET A 53 6.13 7.61 -10.27
C MET A 53 4.82 7.47 -9.48
N ALA A 54 3.71 7.16 -10.17
CA ALA A 54 2.44 6.90 -9.52
C ALA A 54 2.49 5.63 -8.66
N LEU A 55 3.21 4.59 -9.12
CA LEU A 55 3.40 3.35 -8.37
C LEU A 55 4.19 3.57 -7.07
N THR A 56 5.23 4.41 -7.08
CA THR A 56 5.98 4.77 -5.86
C THR A 56 5.10 5.50 -4.86
N THR A 57 4.27 6.45 -5.29
CA THR A 57 3.30 7.13 -4.41
C THR A 57 2.26 6.16 -3.86
N PHE A 58 1.66 5.34 -4.72
CA PHE A 58 0.64 4.38 -4.32
C PHE A 58 1.14 3.39 -3.27
N THR A 59 2.34 2.83 -3.48
CA THR A 59 2.93 1.88 -2.54
C THR A 59 3.27 2.52 -1.20
N TYR A 60 3.68 3.79 -1.19
CA TYR A 60 3.86 4.56 0.04
C TYR A 60 2.55 4.77 0.80
N ASP A 61 1.49 5.17 0.09
CA ASP A 61 0.16 5.39 0.68
C ASP A 61 -0.43 4.09 1.25
N VAL A 62 -0.30 2.97 0.52
CA VAL A 62 -0.72 1.64 0.99
C VAL A 62 0.03 1.25 2.26
N LYS A 63 1.35 1.43 2.31
CA LYS A 63 2.14 1.12 3.51
C LYS A 63 1.65 1.92 4.72
N ASN A 64 1.40 3.22 4.55
CA ASN A 64 0.93 4.07 5.63
C ASN A 64 -0.48 3.70 6.10
N ALA A 65 -1.38 3.41 5.15
CA ALA A 65 -2.73 2.97 5.47
C ALA A 65 -2.73 1.66 6.26
N ILE A 66 -1.90 0.68 5.86
CA ILE A 66 -1.80 -0.59 6.60
C ILE A 66 -1.14 -0.38 7.96
N SER A 67 -0.11 0.45 8.06
CA SER A 67 0.55 0.77 9.34
C SER A 67 -0.42 1.40 10.34
N GLY A 68 -1.31 2.28 9.88
CA GLY A 68 -2.37 2.86 10.72
C GLY A 68 -3.43 1.85 11.16
N LEU A 69 -3.62 0.75 10.43
CA LEU A 69 -4.48 -0.35 10.86
C LEU A 69 -3.79 -1.25 11.90
N MET A 70 -2.47 -1.40 11.83
CA MET A 70 -1.69 -2.20 12.79
C MET A 70 -1.47 -1.45 14.11
N ASN A 71 -1.36 -0.11 14.07
CA ASN A 71 -1.19 0.74 15.25
C ASN A 71 -2.30 1.79 15.31
N PRO A 72 -3.56 1.41 15.62
CA PRO A 72 -4.71 2.32 15.58
C PRO A 72 -4.73 3.38 16.70
N ASP A 73 -3.82 3.30 17.67
CA ASP A 73 -3.74 4.19 18.84
C ASP A 73 -2.64 5.28 18.74
N GLU A 74 -1.92 5.36 17.62
CA GLU A 74 -1.02 6.49 17.24
C GLU A 74 -1.65 7.35 16.13
#